data_AF-A0A140GXH4-F1
#
_entry.id   AF-A0A140GXH4-F1
#
_cell.length_a   1.000
_cell.length_b   1.000
_cell.length_c   1.000
_cell.angle_alpha   90.00
_cell.angle_beta   90.00
_cell.angle_gamma   90.00
#
_symmetry.space_group_name_H-M   'P 1'
#
loop_
_entity.id
_entity.type
_entity.pdbx_description
1 polymer ?
#
loop_
_entity_poly.entity_id
_entity_poly.type
_entity_poly.pdbx_seq_one_letter_code
_entity_poly.pdbx_strand_id
1 'polypeptide(L)'
;MVFAARLTQRGHKINTMENLTALYEKSFSNDTVTAISKLPHPTVQKFAVITVAIVGASRRFLAQITRHQNEVKFMSASLQYSNYTGQTDFAVPYEILTAPKAIQEMYLKSCKSDMDCYEELCAMGIGHDAAGYATPQGLRNVLIISATPYQWKHIIGQRVCRRNTDETRIVLLKIWQELFSLSPVLFAPDLTGPFCQRDKCLEGKMSCKRNIAGSMSPSEILAADYPLLMEGSAHED
;
A
#
# COMPACT_ATOMS: atom_id res chain seq x y z
N MET A 1 -0.87 20.60 -3.34
CA MET A 1 -0.37 21.08 -2.02
C MET A 1 0.11 22.54 -2.07
N VAL A 2 1.16 22.86 -2.84
CA VAL A 2 1.78 24.21 -2.83
C VAL A 2 0.81 25.31 -3.25
N PHE A 3 -0.01 25.06 -4.28
CA PHE A 3 -1.08 25.98 -4.69
C PHE A 3 -2.00 26.35 -3.52
N ALA A 4 -2.57 25.35 -2.82
CA ALA A 4 -3.47 25.58 -1.70
C ALA A 4 -2.81 26.36 -0.55
N ALA A 5 -1.53 26.08 -0.26
CA ALA A 5 -0.77 26.84 0.74
C ALA A 5 -0.53 28.30 0.32
N ARG A 6 -0.28 28.56 -0.98
CA ARG A 6 -0.13 29.94 -1.49
C ARG A 6 -1.45 30.69 -1.50
N LEU A 7 -2.54 30.01 -1.84
CA LEU A 7 -3.89 30.56 -1.86
C LEU A 7 -4.27 31.14 -0.49
N THR A 8 -4.02 30.40 0.59
CA THR A 8 -4.36 30.86 1.95
C THR A 8 -3.53 32.07 2.41
N GLN A 9 -2.31 32.23 1.90
CA GLN A 9 -1.41 33.33 2.29
C GLN A 9 -1.53 34.58 1.40
N ARG A 10 -2.07 34.45 0.19
CA ARG A 10 -2.05 35.51 -0.83
C ARG A 10 -3.41 35.79 -1.46
N GLY A 11 -4.51 35.39 -0.80
CA GLY A 11 -5.87 35.57 -1.31
C GLY A 11 -6.20 37.00 -1.73
N HIS A 12 -5.71 38.02 -1.02
CA HIS A 12 -5.90 39.45 -1.35
C HIS A 12 -5.29 39.88 -2.70
N LYS A 13 -4.45 39.05 -3.32
CA LYS A 13 -3.85 39.31 -4.66
C LYS A 13 -4.61 38.61 -5.79
N ILE A 14 -5.69 37.89 -5.47
CA ILE A 14 -6.45 37.09 -6.43
C ILE A 14 -7.80 37.78 -6.61
N ASN A 15 -7.88 38.66 -7.60
CA ASN A 15 -9.09 39.45 -7.87
C ASN A 15 -9.90 38.87 -9.05
N THR A 16 -9.28 38.04 -9.88
CA THR A 16 -9.90 37.44 -11.07
C THR A 16 -9.54 35.95 -11.21
N MET A 17 -10.26 35.24 -12.09
CA MET A 17 -9.94 33.85 -12.40
C MET A 17 -8.57 33.71 -13.06
N GLU A 18 -8.14 34.68 -13.86
CA GLU A 18 -6.79 34.71 -14.44
C GLU A 18 -5.72 34.77 -13.35
N ASN A 19 -5.94 35.54 -12.28
CA ASN A 19 -5.00 35.58 -11.14
C ASN A 19 -4.94 34.23 -10.43
N LEU A 20 -6.07 33.54 -10.28
CA LEU A 20 -6.13 32.23 -9.63
C LEU A 20 -5.41 31.16 -10.46
N THR A 21 -5.67 31.12 -11.77
CA THR A 21 -5.00 30.21 -12.71
C THR A 21 -3.50 30.45 -12.73
N ALA A 22 -3.06 31.72 -12.79
CA ALA A 22 -1.65 32.06 -12.72
C ALA A 22 -0.99 31.61 -11.40
N LEU A 23 -1.74 31.61 -10.28
CA LEU A 23 -1.25 31.09 -9.01
C LEU A 23 -1.14 29.55 -9.01
N TYR A 24 -2.10 28.87 -9.64
CA TYR A 24 -2.13 27.42 -9.78
C TYR A 24 -0.97 26.90 -10.62
N GLU A 25 -0.72 27.52 -11.78
CA GLU A 25 0.33 27.14 -12.72
C GLU A 25 1.74 27.55 -12.26
N LYS A 26 1.82 28.43 -11.25
CA LYS A 26 3.10 28.92 -10.75
C LYS A 26 3.96 27.77 -10.23
N SER A 27 5.12 27.58 -10.86
CA SER A 27 6.13 26.61 -10.43
C SER A 27 6.61 26.84 -8.98
N PHE A 28 7.23 25.82 -8.41
CA PHE A 28 7.76 25.84 -7.05
C PHE A 28 9.02 24.97 -6.96
N SER A 29 9.87 25.28 -5.98
CA SER A 29 11.07 24.48 -5.69
C SER A 29 10.77 23.34 -4.73
N ASN A 30 11.66 22.36 -4.67
CA ASN A 30 11.64 21.31 -3.65
C ASN A 30 11.70 21.91 -2.23
N ASP A 31 12.47 22.98 -2.01
CA ASP A 31 12.51 23.68 -0.71
C ASP A 31 11.14 24.20 -0.28
N THR A 32 10.33 24.67 -1.23
CA THR A 32 8.96 25.10 -0.95
C THR A 32 8.10 23.92 -0.48
N VAL A 33 8.24 22.76 -1.13
CA VAL A 33 7.53 21.53 -0.73
C VAL A 33 8.02 21.04 0.64
N THR A 34 9.33 21.09 0.90
CA THR A 34 9.94 20.73 2.19
C THR A 34 9.39 21.60 3.30
N ALA A 35 9.38 22.92 3.11
CA ALA A 35 8.87 23.87 4.08
C ALA A 35 7.41 23.59 4.41
N ILE A 36 6.56 23.38 3.40
CA ILE A 36 5.13 23.10 3.59
C ILE A 36 4.89 21.73 4.24
N SER A 37 5.68 20.71 3.87
CA SER A 37 5.52 19.35 4.39
C SER A 37 5.86 19.23 5.88
N LYS A 38 6.70 20.12 6.41
CA LYS A 38 7.06 20.21 7.84
C LYS A 38 6.04 20.99 8.68
N LEU A 39 5.14 21.74 8.06
CA LEU A 39 4.14 22.51 8.80
C LEU A 39 3.05 21.58 9.36
N PRO A 40 2.48 21.89 10.54
CA PRO A 40 1.36 21.15 11.13
C PRO A 40 0.02 21.49 10.41
N HIS A 41 0.03 21.56 9.08
CA HIS A 41 -1.11 21.95 8.24
C HIS A 41 -1.50 20.82 7.29
N PRO A 42 -2.05 19.70 7.80
CA PRO A 42 -2.30 18.52 6.99
C PRO A 42 -3.34 18.74 5.87
N THR A 43 -4.23 19.73 6.03
CA THR A 43 -5.32 20.02 5.10
C THR A 43 -4.83 20.28 3.67
N VAL A 44 -3.68 20.93 3.47
CA VAL A 44 -3.16 21.18 2.12
C VAL A 44 -2.71 19.90 1.39
N GLN A 45 -2.50 18.82 2.13
CA GLN A 45 -2.16 17.49 1.59
C GLN A 45 -3.40 16.67 1.23
N LYS A 46 -4.61 17.17 1.52
CA LYS A 46 -5.89 16.49 1.24
C LYS A 46 -6.51 16.87 -0.12
N PHE A 47 -5.98 17.90 -0.79
CA PHE A 47 -6.46 18.38 -2.09
C PHE A 47 -5.83 17.69 -3.30
N ALA A 48 -5.15 16.57 -3.10
CA ALA A 48 -4.58 15.76 -4.17
C ALA A 48 -4.91 14.29 -3.93
N VAL A 49 -4.98 13.51 -5.00
CA VAL A 49 -5.23 12.07 -4.95
C VAL A 49 -4.11 11.37 -5.70
N ILE A 50 -3.57 10.31 -5.09
CA ILE A 50 -2.65 9.39 -5.73
C ILE A 50 -3.33 8.02 -5.76
N THR A 51 -3.39 7.45 -6.95
CA THR A 51 -4.00 6.15 -7.20
C THR A 51 -2.88 5.14 -7.48
N VAL A 52 -2.92 4.02 -6.77
CA VAL A 52 -1.96 2.92 -6.91
C VAL A 52 -2.71 1.66 -7.30
N ALA A 53 -2.25 0.99 -8.35
CA ALA A 53 -2.68 -0.35 -8.73
C ALA A 53 -1.75 -1.39 -8.09
N ILE A 54 -2.33 -2.42 -7.50
CA ILE A 54 -1.63 -3.49 -6.80
C ILE A 54 -2.05 -4.79 -7.45
N VAL A 55 -1.09 -5.49 -8.04
CA VAL A 55 -1.29 -6.79 -8.70
C VAL A 55 -0.60 -7.86 -7.87
N GLY A 56 -1.37 -8.86 -7.43
CA GLY A 56 -0.83 -10.05 -6.77
C GLY A 56 -0.83 -10.02 -5.24
N ALA A 57 -1.48 -9.04 -4.61
CA ALA A 57 -1.79 -9.12 -3.19
C ALA A 57 -2.95 -10.12 -2.94
N SER A 58 -2.97 -10.76 -1.78
CA SER A 58 -3.98 -11.76 -1.43
C SER A 58 -5.36 -11.14 -1.12
N ARG A 59 -6.38 -12.00 -1.07
CA ARG A 59 -7.69 -11.62 -0.51
C ARG A 59 -7.60 -11.26 0.97
N ARG A 60 -6.67 -11.88 1.73
CA ARG A 60 -6.40 -11.52 3.12
C ARG A 60 -5.88 -10.10 3.28
N PHE A 61 -5.01 -9.63 2.38
CA PHE A 61 -4.54 -8.24 2.37
C PHE A 61 -5.70 -7.26 2.16
N LEU A 62 -6.58 -7.55 1.19
CA LEU A 62 -7.77 -6.72 0.92
C LEU A 62 -8.62 -6.52 2.19
N ALA A 63 -8.88 -7.58 2.95
CA ALA A 63 -9.65 -7.52 4.19
C ALA A 63 -8.99 -6.65 5.28
N GLN A 64 -7.65 -6.54 5.28
CA GLN A 64 -6.91 -5.72 6.24
C GLN A 64 -6.82 -4.25 5.81
N ILE A 65 -6.50 -4.00 4.54
CA ILE A 65 -6.23 -2.64 4.05
C ILE A 65 -7.51 -1.79 3.95
N THR A 66 -8.66 -2.41 3.67
CA THR A 66 -9.97 -1.73 3.58
C THR A 66 -10.47 -1.15 4.90
N ARG A 67 -9.80 -1.43 6.02
CA ARG A 67 -10.08 -0.81 7.33
C ARG A 67 -9.67 0.67 7.39
N HIS A 68 -8.90 1.15 6.42
CA HIS A 68 -8.57 2.58 6.27
C HIS A 68 -9.61 3.26 5.39
N GLN A 69 -10.66 3.83 5.99
CA GLN A 69 -11.85 4.27 5.23
C GLN A 69 -11.88 5.77 4.92
N ASN A 70 -11.21 6.59 5.72
CA ASN A 70 -11.33 8.04 5.64
C ASN A 70 -10.56 8.59 4.43
N GLU A 71 -11.23 9.22 3.47
CA GLU A 71 -10.62 9.78 2.25
C GLU A 71 -9.78 8.75 1.45
N VAL A 72 -10.17 7.48 1.52
CA VAL A 72 -9.58 6.37 0.75
C VAL A 72 -10.69 5.67 -0.04
N LYS A 73 -10.40 5.32 -1.29
CA LYS A 73 -11.27 4.54 -2.16
C LYS A 73 -10.56 3.26 -2.58
N PHE A 74 -11.30 2.15 -2.57
CA PHE A 74 -10.80 0.84 -2.96
C PHE A 74 -11.64 0.29 -4.11
N MET A 75 -10.99 -0.38 -5.05
CA MET A 75 -11.65 -1.16 -6.10
C MET A 75 -10.89 -2.45 -6.30
N SER A 76 -11.55 -3.61 -6.27
CA SER A 76 -10.90 -4.90 -6.45
C SER A 76 -11.58 -5.75 -7.50
N ALA A 77 -10.82 -6.65 -8.14
CA ALA A 77 -11.41 -7.69 -8.97
C ALA A 77 -12.38 -8.55 -8.13
N SER A 78 -13.60 -8.75 -8.63
CA SER A 78 -14.66 -9.44 -7.91
C SER A 78 -14.67 -10.93 -8.23
N LEU A 79 -14.75 -11.79 -7.21
CA LEU A 79 -14.98 -13.22 -7.41
C LEU A 79 -16.34 -13.50 -8.07
N GLN A 80 -17.33 -12.63 -7.86
CA GLN A 80 -18.66 -12.78 -8.45
C GLN A 80 -18.65 -12.71 -9.98
N TYR A 81 -17.76 -11.89 -10.55
CA TYR A 81 -17.75 -11.56 -11.98
C TYR A 81 -16.54 -12.12 -12.72
N SER A 82 -15.64 -12.83 -12.03
CA SER A 82 -14.39 -13.33 -12.61
C SER A 82 -14.34 -14.86 -12.52
N ASN A 83 -13.93 -15.47 -13.64
CA ASN A 83 -13.65 -16.90 -13.71
C ASN A 83 -12.16 -17.13 -13.41
N TYR A 84 -11.86 -17.95 -12.41
CA TYR A 84 -10.50 -18.29 -12.00
C TYR A 84 -10.09 -19.72 -12.36
N THR A 85 -10.92 -20.46 -13.10
CA THR A 85 -10.61 -21.81 -13.58
C THR A 85 -9.33 -21.81 -14.42
N GLY A 86 -8.38 -22.70 -14.10
CA GLY A 86 -7.12 -22.87 -14.83
C GLY A 86 -6.13 -21.70 -14.78
N GLN A 87 -6.45 -20.61 -14.06
CA GLN A 87 -5.60 -19.41 -13.95
C GLN A 87 -5.47 -19.01 -12.47
N THR A 88 -4.68 -19.77 -11.71
CA THR A 88 -4.55 -19.57 -10.26
C THR A 88 -3.11 -19.39 -9.84
N ASP A 89 -2.87 -18.23 -9.25
CA ASP A 89 -1.65 -17.94 -8.51
C ASP A 89 -2.02 -17.53 -7.08
N PHE A 90 -1.14 -17.84 -6.14
CA PHE A 90 -1.34 -17.59 -4.73
C PHE A 90 -0.25 -16.68 -4.18
N ALA A 91 -0.63 -15.74 -3.33
CA ALA A 91 0.32 -14.98 -2.54
C ALA A 91 0.88 -15.90 -1.45
N VAL A 92 2.18 -16.21 -1.52
CA VAL A 92 2.86 -17.03 -0.52
C VAL A 92 3.33 -16.13 0.63
N PRO A 93 2.84 -16.35 1.87
CA PRO A 93 3.31 -15.60 3.03
C PRO A 93 4.83 -15.73 3.22
N TYR A 94 5.50 -14.65 3.62
CA TYR A 94 6.97 -14.64 3.75
C TYR A 94 7.52 -15.70 4.72
N GLU A 95 6.81 -15.96 5.82
CA GLU A 95 7.13 -17.04 6.75
C GLU A 95 7.05 -18.43 6.11
N ILE A 96 6.12 -18.64 5.18
CA ILE A 96 6.04 -19.88 4.39
C ILE A 96 7.14 -19.92 3.34
N LEU A 97 7.40 -18.80 2.66
CA LEU A 97 8.47 -18.68 1.64
C LEU A 97 9.86 -19.02 2.21
N THR A 98 10.12 -18.66 3.47
CA THR A 98 11.39 -18.94 4.17
C THR A 98 11.44 -20.32 4.83
N ALA A 99 10.32 -21.05 4.86
CA ALA A 99 10.22 -22.36 5.49
C ALA A 99 10.83 -23.48 4.60
N PRO A 100 11.12 -24.67 5.17
CA PRO A 100 11.52 -25.83 4.39
C PRO A 100 10.55 -26.14 3.24
N LYS A 101 11.08 -26.64 2.13
CA LYS A 101 10.32 -26.88 0.89
C LYS A 101 9.04 -27.70 1.09
N ALA A 102 9.04 -28.66 2.01
CA ALA A 102 7.85 -29.44 2.35
C ALA A 102 6.67 -28.60 2.88
N ILE A 103 6.95 -27.51 3.63
CA ILE A 103 5.91 -26.59 4.14
C ILE A 103 5.37 -25.72 2.99
N GLN A 104 6.26 -25.24 2.11
CA GLN A 104 5.86 -24.49 0.90
C GLN A 104 4.95 -25.34 0.00
N GLU A 105 5.34 -26.58 -0.26
CA GLU A 105 4.58 -27.53 -1.07
C GLU A 105 3.25 -27.89 -0.42
N MET A 106 3.21 -28.09 0.90
CA MET A 106 1.97 -28.31 1.66
C MET A 106 1.00 -27.14 1.49
N TYR A 107 1.47 -25.89 1.63
CA TYR A 107 0.64 -24.70 1.45
C TYR A 107 0.08 -24.62 0.03
N LEU A 108 0.94 -24.74 -0.99
CA LEU A 108 0.52 -24.69 -2.39
C LEU A 108 -0.42 -25.84 -2.75
N LYS A 109 -0.24 -27.03 -2.18
CA LYS A 109 -1.15 -28.16 -2.36
C LYS A 109 -2.53 -27.86 -1.78
N SER A 110 -2.60 -27.25 -0.60
CA SER A 110 -3.87 -26.82 -0.01
C SER A 110 -4.59 -25.82 -0.90
N CYS A 111 -3.88 -24.78 -1.36
CA CYS A 111 -4.48 -23.76 -2.24
C CYS A 111 -4.97 -24.33 -3.57
N LYS A 112 -4.23 -25.29 -4.15
CA LYS A 112 -4.66 -26.00 -5.36
C LYS A 112 -5.93 -26.83 -5.10
N SER A 113 -5.97 -27.59 -4.01
CA SER A 113 -7.15 -28.38 -3.63
C SER A 113 -8.41 -27.51 -3.45
N ASP A 114 -8.27 -26.30 -2.90
CA ASP A 114 -9.37 -25.35 -2.75
C ASP A 114 -9.88 -24.88 -4.13
N MET A 115 -8.96 -24.66 -5.09
CA MET A 115 -9.32 -24.28 -6.46
C MET A 115 -9.89 -25.44 -7.28
N ASP A 116 -9.40 -26.67 -7.08
CA ASP A 116 -9.99 -27.87 -7.68
C ASP A 116 -11.45 -28.02 -7.23
N CYS A 117 -11.73 -27.77 -5.95
CA CYS A 117 -13.09 -27.75 -5.40
C CYS A 117 -13.95 -26.64 -6.05
N TYR A 118 -13.41 -25.43 -6.20
CA TYR A 118 -14.09 -24.35 -6.92
C TYR A 118 -14.46 -24.77 -8.36
N GLU A 119 -13.53 -25.39 -9.09
CA GLU A 119 -13.75 -25.83 -10.46
C GLU A 119 -14.80 -26.95 -10.54
N GLU A 120 -14.77 -27.90 -9.62
CA GLU A 120 -15.77 -28.97 -9.54
C GLU A 120 -17.17 -28.42 -9.24
N LEU A 121 -17.30 -27.49 -8.30
CA LEU A 121 -18.56 -26.80 -8.02
C LEU A 121 -19.10 -26.09 -9.27
N CYS A 122 -18.24 -25.39 -10.00
CA CYS A 122 -18.62 -24.76 -11.27
C CYS A 122 -19.05 -25.78 -12.32
N ALA A 123 -18.33 -26.90 -12.46
CA ALA A 123 -18.68 -27.98 -13.39
C ALA A 123 -20.04 -28.64 -13.04
N MET A 124 -20.41 -28.65 -11.76
CA MET A 124 -21.72 -29.10 -11.27
C MET A 124 -22.85 -28.05 -11.42
N GLY A 125 -22.57 -26.91 -12.06
CA GLY A 125 -23.55 -25.86 -12.34
C GLY A 125 -23.72 -24.82 -11.23
N ILE A 126 -22.87 -24.80 -10.20
CA ILE A 126 -22.86 -23.75 -9.20
C ILE A 126 -22.21 -22.48 -9.79
N GLY A 127 -22.90 -21.34 -9.66
CA GLY A 127 -22.38 -20.07 -10.16
C GLY A 127 -21.08 -19.62 -9.46
N HIS A 128 -20.25 -18.86 -10.17
CA HIS A 128 -18.93 -18.41 -9.69
C HIS A 128 -18.96 -17.67 -8.34
N ASP A 129 -20.03 -16.93 -8.04
CA ASP A 129 -20.21 -16.24 -6.77
C ASP A 129 -20.25 -17.22 -5.58
N ALA A 130 -21.09 -18.26 -5.67
CA ALA A 130 -21.24 -19.27 -4.62
C ALA A 130 -20.03 -20.22 -4.58
N ALA A 131 -19.53 -20.65 -5.74
CA ALA A 131 -18.31 -21.46 -5.82
C ALA A 131 -17.11 -20.71 -5.22
N GLY A 132 -17.07 -19.38 -5.37
CA GLY A 132 -16.00 -18.51 -4.86
C GLY A 132 -15.76 -18.61 -3.36
N TYR A 133 -16.73 -19.08 -2.57
CA TYR A 133 -16.57 -19.34 -1.13
C TYR A 133 -15.59 -20.48 -0.82
N ALA A 134 -15.31 -21.35 -1.79
CA ALA A 134 -14.30 -22.40 -1.67
C ALA A 134 -12.87 -21.87 -1.88
N THR A 135 -12.69 -20.65 -2.43
CA THR A 135 -11.36 -20.14 -2.80
C THR A 135 -10.49 -19.82 -1.56
N PRO A 136 -9.17 -20.04 -1.65
CA PRO A 136 -8.28 -19.78 -0.52
C PRO A 136 -8.10 -18.28 -0.30
N GLN A 137 -7.90 -17.87 0.96
CA GLN A 137 -7.57 -16.48 1.31
C GLN A 137 -6.26 -15.97 0.67
N GLY A 138 -5.37 -16.91 0.30
CA GLY A 138 -4.13 -16.64 -0.42
C GLY A 138 -4.31 -16.37 -1.92
N LEU A 139 -5.50 -16.55 -2.49
CA LEU A 139 -5.76 -16.28 -3.91
C LEU A 139 -5.34 -14.85 -4.26
N ARG A 140 -4.51 -14.70 -5.31
CA ARG A 140 -4.06 -13.38 -5.76
C ARG A 140 -5.24 -12.55 -6.26
N ASN A 141 -5.10 -11.26 -6.09
CA ASN A 141 -6.09 -10.27 -6.48
C ASN A 141 -5.43 -9.06 -7.15
N VAL A 142 -6.26 -8.28 -7.82
CA VAL A 142 -5.92 -6.94 -8.32
C VAL A 142 -6.75 -5.92 -7.55
N LEU A 143 -6.09 -4.91 -6.99
CA LEU A 143 -6.69 -3.86 -6.18
C LEU A 143 -6.18 -2.49 -6.64
N ILE A 144 -7.08 -1.53 -6.77
CA ILE A 144 -6.78 -0.12 -6.90
C ILE A 144 -7.08 0.56 -5.57
N ILE A 145 -6.12 1.35 -5.08
CA ILE A 145 -6.30 2.21 -3.91
C ILE A 145 -6.06 3.65 -4.33
N SER A 146 -7.07 4.51 -4.15
CA SER A 146 -6.95 5.95 -4.34
C SER A 146 -7.04 6.66 -3.00
N ALA A 147 -6.01 7.43 -2.66
CA ALA A 147 -5.93 8.12 -1.39
C ALA A 147 -5.18 9.44 -1.52
N THR A 148 -5.42 10.37 -0.59
CA THR A 148 -4.65 11.61 -0.53
C THR A 148 -3.23 11.36 0.01
N PRO A 149 -2.23 12.20 -0.29
CA PRO A 149 -0.91 12.10 0.32
C PRO A 149 -0.93 12.02 1.86
N TYR A 150 -1.88 12.71 2.50
CA TYR A 150 -2.09 12.61 3.95
C TYR A 150 -2.48 11.19 4.37
N GLN A 151 -3.44 10.58 3.68
CA GLN A 151 -3.89 9.23 4.00
C GLN A 151 -2.82 8.18 3.67
N TRP A 152 -2.07 8.34 2.59
CA TRP A 152 -0.93 7.45 2.32
C TRP A 152 0.09 7.44 3.46
N LYS A 153 0.48 8.62 3.96
CA LYS A 153 1.36 8.73 5.14
C LYS A 153 0.76 8.10 6.38
N HIS A 154 -0.54 8.27 6.60
CA HIS A 154 -1.24 7.67 7.73
C HIS A 154 -1.23 6.14 7.66
N ILE A 155 -1.61 5.57 6.52
CA ILE A 155 -1.65 4.13 6.26
C ILE A 155 -0.25 3.54 6.44
N ILE A 156 0.76 4.09 5.76
CA ILE A 156 2.14 3.61 5.81
C ILE A 156 2.66 3.68 7.24
N GLY A 157 2.52 4.83 7.91
CA GLY A 157 3.00 5.04 9.27
C GLY A 157 2.40 4.11 10.33
N GLN A 158 1.22 3.53 10.08
CA GLN A 158 0.65 2.49 10.94
C GLN A 158 1.08 1.08 10.54
N ARG A 159 1.18 0.81 9.24
CA ARG A 159 1.15 -0.56 8.72
C ARG A 159 2.50 -1.11 8.27
N VAL A 160 3.55 -0.31 8.14
CA VAL A 160 4.91 -0.82 7.86
C VAL A 160 5.69 -1.22 9.12
N CYS A 161 5.13 -0.98 10.31
CA CYS A 161 5.67 -1.42 11.60
C CYS A 161 5.96 -2.93 11.62
N ARG A 162 7.11 -3.33 12.19
CA ARG A 162 7.54 -4.74 12.35
C ARG A 162 6.58 -5.66 13.11
N ARG A 163 5.57 -5.11 13.78
CA ARG A 163 4.50 -5.89 14.42
C ARG A 163 3.44 -6.39 13.44
N ASN A 164 3.27 -5.70 12.31
CA ASN A 164 2.17 -5.97 11.40
C ASN A 164 2.45 -7.24 10.59
N THR A 165 1.41 -7.78 9.94
CA THR A 165 1.54 -8.95 9.06
C THR A 165 2.49 -8.69 7.91
N ASP A 166 3.33 -9.66 7.58
CA ASP A 166 4.39 -9.47 6.59
C ASP A 166 3.87 -9.06 5.22
N GLU A 167 2.80 -9.69 4.73
CA GLU A 167 2.21 -9.31 3.45
C GLU A 167 1.81 -7.83 3.40
N THR A 168 1.07 -7.36 4.40
CA THR A 168 0.64 -5.95 4.48
C THR A 168 1.84 -5.01 4.55
N ARG A 169 2.89 -5.40 5.29
CA ARG A 169 4.14 -4.64 5.36
C ARG A 169 4.85 -4.58 4.02
N ILE A 170 5.04 -5.72 3.37
CA ILE A 170 5.72 -5.84 2.07
C ILE A 170 5.00 -4.99 1.02
N VAL A 171 3.67 -5.14 0.89
CA VAL A 171 2.88 -4.37 -0.08
C VAL A 171 3.00 -2.88 0.19
N LEU A 172 2.86 -2.44 1.44
CA LEU A 172 2.94 -1.00 1.76
C LEU A 172 4.36 -0.42 1.71
N LEU A 173 5.39 -1.23 1.95
CA LEU A 173 6.78 -0.82 1.73
C LEU A 173 7.06 -0.64 0.23
N LYS A 174 6.57 -1.54 -0.63
CA LYS A 174 6.66 -1.38 -2.10
C LYS A 174 5.89 -0.15 -2.58
N ILE A 175 4.69 0.08 -2.07
CA ILE A 175 3.94 1.31 -2.38
C ILE A 175 4.70 2.54 -1.91
N TRP A 176 5.26 2.50 -0.69
CA TRP A 176 6.03 3.62 -0.17
C TRP A 176 7.31 3.85 -0.99
N GLN A 177 7.97 2.82 -1.50
CA GLN A 177 9.09 2.94 -2.42
C GLN A 177 8.70 3.74 -3.68
N GLU A 178 7.58 3.41 -4.32
CA GLU A 178 7.07 4.14 -5.49
C GLU A 178 6.70 5.60 -5.16
N LEU A 179 6.03 5.83 -4.02
CA LEU A 179 5.69 7.18 -3.57
C LEU A 179 6.94 8.01 -3.24
N PHE A 180 7.95 7.38 -2.65
CA PHE A 180 9.23 8.02 -2.33
C PHE A 180 9.99 8.38 -3.61
N SER A 181 10.00 7.53 -4.63
CA SER A 181 10.54 7.85 -5.95
C SER A 181 9.79 9.01 -6.62
N LEU A 182 8.46 9.05 -6.51
CA LEU A 182 7.62 10.12 -7.06
C LEU A 182 7.92 11.49 -6.41
N SER A 183 8.11 11.52 -5.09
CA SER A 183 8.45 12.75 -4.38
C SER A 183 9.18 12.46 -3.06
N PRO A 184 10.52 12.44 -3.07
CA PRO A 184 11.31 12.14 -1.87
C PRO A 184 11.02 13.11 -0.73
N VAL A 185 10.83 14.39 -1.08
CA VAL A 185 10.52 15.46 -0.11
C VAL A 185 9.16 15.22 0.55
N LEU A 186 8.16 14.78 -0.21
CA LEU A 186 6.82 14.59 0.32
C LEU A 186 6.71 13.30 1.14
N PHE A 187 7.42 12.25 0.73
CA PHE A 187 7.29 10.91 1.28
C PHE A 187 8.53 10.43 2.06
N ALA A 188 9.36 11.36 2.55
CA ALA A 188 10.56 11.04 3.34
C ALA A 188 10.26 10.17 4.59
N PRO A 189 11.24 9.36 5.05
CA PRO A 189 11.10 8.51 6.25
C PRO A 189 10.62 9.21 7.51
N ASP A 190 11.08 10.43 7.78
CA ASP A 190 10.68 11.23 8.94
C ASP A 190 9.23 11.76 8.86
N LEU A 191 8.62 11.73 7.67
CA LEU A 191 7.24 12.17 7.44
C LEU A 191 6.24 11.01 7.28
N THR A 192 6.69 9.91 6.65
CA THR A 192 5.83 8.82 6.17
C THR A 192 6.01 7.54 6.95
N GLY A 193 7.23 7.30 7.46
CA GLY A 193 7.61 6.04 8.09
C GLY A 193 6.78 5.69 9.32
N PRO A 194 6.97 4.47 9.86
CA PRO A 194 6.35 4.05 11.09
C PRO A 194 6.72 5.00 12.22
N PHE A 195 5.89 5.08 13.25
CA PHE A 195 6.05 6.08 14.31
C PHE A 195 7.46 6.12 14.94
N CYS A 196 8.13 4.97 15.06
CA CYS A 196 9.50 4.89 15.57
C CYS A 196 10.58 5.50 14.66
N GLN A 197 10.34 5.65 13.35
CA GLN A 197 11.24 6.43 12.47
C GLN A 197 10.99 7.94 12.58
N ARG A 198 9.78 8.35 12.96
CA ARG A 198 9.39 9.77 13.03
C ARG A 198 9.72 10.43 14.37
N ASP A 199 9.60 9.67 15.45
CA ASP A 199 9.98 10.08 16.80
C ASP A 199 10.06 8.83 17.71
N LYS A 200 8.90 8.33 18.14
CA LYS A 200 8.78 7.20 19.06
C LYS A 200 7.59 6.32 18.74
N CYS A 201 7.64 5.07 19.20
CA CYS A 201 6.52 4.15 19.04
C CYS A 201 5.29 4.64 19.83
N LEU A 202 4.15 4.82 19.14
CA LEU A 202 2.89 5.27 19.76
C LEU A 202 2.01 4.10 20.27
N GLU A 203 2.41 2.85 20.03
CA GLU A 203 1.64 1.65 20.43
C GLU A 203 1.76 1.31 21.92
N GLY A 204 2.61 2.01 22.68
CA GLY A 204 2.78 1.84 24.13
C GLY A 204 3.07 0.39 24.52
N LYS A 205 2.18 -0.23 25.31
CA LYS A 205 2.29 -1.63 25.74
C LYS A 205 2.37 -2.62 24.57
N MET A 206 1.86 -2.23 23.41
CA MET A 206 1.81 -3.06 22.21
C MET A 206 2.97 -2.77 21.24
N SER A 207 4.01 -2.07 21.69
CA SER A 207 5.25 -1.86 20.93
C SER A 207 5.91 -3.20 20.56
N CYS A 208 6.40 -3.30 19.32
CA CYS A 208 7.17 -4.47 18.88
C CYS A 208 8.61 -4.51 19.42
N LYS A 209 9.10 -3.41 20.00
CA LYS A 209 10.50 -3.23 20.44
C LYS A 209 11.56 -3.41 19.34
N ARG A 210 11.15 -3.50 18.08
CA ARG A 210 12.00 -3.67 16.90
C ARG A 210 11.99 -2.38 16.09
N ASN A 211 12.65 -1.34 16.60
CA ASN A 211 12.66 -0.02 15.95
C ASN A 211 13.35 -0.07 14.58
N ILE A 212 12.84 0.73 13.65
CA ILE A 212 13.46 0.96 12.34
C ILE A 212 14.24 2.28 12.47
N ALA A 213 15.47 2.32 11.95
CA ALA A 213 16.31 3.49 12.06
C ALA A 213 15.75 4.65 11.23
N GLY A 214 15.82 5.88 11.75
CA GLY A 214 15.20 7.06 11.12
C GLY A 214 15.69 7.37 9.70
N SER A 215 16.92 6.96 9.36
CA SER A 215 17.51 7.17 8.03
C SER A 215 17.13 6.11 7.00
N MET A 216 16.54 4.97 7.40
CA MET A 216 16.25 3.88 6.46
C MET A 216 15.12 4.26 5.51
N SER A 217 15.41 4.16 4.21
CA SER A 217 14.45 4.23 3.12
C SER A 217 13.56 2.97 3.06
N PRO A 218 12.38 3.03 2.41
CA PRO A 218 11.53 1.86 2.21
C PRO A 218 12.27 0.68 1.54
N SER A 219 13.16 0.96 0.59
CA SER A 219 13.97 -0.04 -0.11
C SER A 219 14.96 -0.75 0.83
N GLU A 220 15.64 0.00 1.70
CA GLU A 220 16.56 -0.56 2.70
C GLU A 220 15.81 -1.39 3.74
N ILE A 221 14.59 -0.98 4.12
CA ILE A 221 13.74 -1.76 5.01
C ILE A 221 13.31 -3.07 4.35
N LEU A 222 12.90 -3.05 3.07
CA LEU A 222 12.59 -4.26 2.30
C LEU A 222 13.79 -5.20 2.24
N ALA A 223 14.97 -4.70 1.89
CA ALA A 223 16.18 -5.49 1.81
C ALA A 223 16.57 -6.13 3.16
N ALA A 224 16.46 -5.37 4.25
CA ALA A 224 16.84 -5.82 5.58
C ALA A 224 15.85 -6.83 6.18
N ASP A 225 14.54 -6.58 6.02
CA ASP A 225 13.50 -7.39 6.65
C ASP A 225 13.03 -8.56 5.77
N TYR A 226 13.18 -8.45 4.45
CA TYR A 226 12.68 -9.42 3.47
C TYR A 226 13.70 -9.78 2.36
N PRO A 227 14.93 -10.23 2.71
CA PRO A 227 16.02 -10.43 1.76
C PRO A 227 15.71 -11.38 0.59
N LEU A 228 14.92 -12.45 0.82
CA LEU A 228 14.56 -13.40 -0.26
C LEU A 228 13.75 -12.75 -1.39
N LEU A 229 13.08 -11.62 -1.13
CA LEU A 229 12.35 -10.89 -2.17
C LEU A 229 13.28 -10.09 -3.09
N MET A 230 14.53 -9.85 -2.66
CA MET A 230 15.54 -9.12 -3.42
C MET A 230 16.37 -10.06 -4.30
N GLU A 231 16.50 -11.33 -3.91
CA GLU A 231 17.23 -12.35 -4.67
C GLU A 231 16.50 -12.77 -5.96
N GLY A 232 15.19 -12.52 -6.05
CA GLY A 232 14.31 -12.94 -7.15
C GLY A 232 13.94 -11.87 -8.18
N SER A 233 14.42 -10.62 -8.06
CA SER A 233 14.06 -9.53 -9.01
C SER A 233 14.78 -9.62 -10.37
N ALA A 234 15.18 -10.82 -10.79
CA ALA A 234 15.76 -11.11 -12.10
C ALA A 234 14.73 -11.68 -13.11
N HIS A 235 13.44 -11.76 -12.74
CA HIS A 235 12.38 -12.17 -13.66
C HIS A 235 11.42 -11.01 -13.94
N GLU A 236 11.88 -10.24 -14.94
CA GLU A 236 11.22 -9.44 -15.99
C GLU A 236 9.82 -8.83 -15.80
N ASP A 237 9.76 -7.60 -16.35
CA ASP A 237 8.63 -6.68 -16.54
C ASP A 237 7.45 -7.26 -17.35
#